data_AF-A0A1I6VDF8-F1
#
_entry.id   AF-A0A1I6VDF8-F1
#
_cell.length_a   1.000
_cell.length_b   1.000
_cell.length_c   1.000
_cell.angle_alpha   90.00
_cell.angle_beta   90.00
_cell.angle_gamma   90.00
#
_symmetry.space_group_name_H-M   'P 1'
#
loop_
_entity.id
_entity.type
_entity.pdbx_description
1 polymer ?
#
loop_
_entity_poly.entity_id
_entity_poly.type
_entity_poly.pdbx_seq_one_letter_code
_entity_poly.pdbx_strand_id
1 'polypeptide(L)'
;MSLNMYLGEVQSQTQSMNAMCNATIQGMEQAINSIDAFMFDAVLQGQTYDSAKAFFAQTFRPLAQGIIYLCEELIRQNDAFPNDFQSKVASTDVIEQEIEEQMRGI
;
A
#
# COMPACT_ATOMS: atom_id res chain seq x y z
N MET A 1 17.04 7.95 20.88
CA MET A 1 16.37 6.82 20.21
C MET A 1 17.48 5.93 19.73
N SER A 2 17.49 4.65 20.09
CA SER A 2 18.49 3.72 19.57
C SER A 2 18.10 3.25 18.15
N LEU A 3 19.08 3.17 17.25
CA LEU A 3 18.94 2.63 15.90
C LEU A 3 19.07 1.10 15.95
N ASN A 4 17.95 0.41 15.76
CA ASN A 4 17.91 -1.03 15.60
C ASN A 4 17.19 -1.37 14.29
N MET A 5 17.93 -1.87 13.30
CA MET A 5 17.42 -2.28 12.00
C MET A 5 17.67 -3.78 11.83
N TYR A 6 16.59 -4.55 11.79
CA TYR A 6 16.61 -5.98 11.48
C TYR A 6 16.13 -6.18 10.05
N LEU A 7 17.05 -6.38 9.11
CA LEU A 7 16.76 -6.41 7.68
C LEU A 7 15.81 -7.53 7.31
N GLY A 8 15.96 -8.72 7.93
CA GLY A 8 15.06 -9.85 7.68
C GLY A 8 13.61 -9.55 8.08
N GLU A 9 13.41 -8.90 9.23
CA GLU A 9 12.08 -8.53 9.72
C GLU A 9 11.44 -7.45 8.84
N VAL A 10 12.22 -6.40 8.50
CA VAL A 10 11.74 -5.32 7.63
C VAL A 10 11.37 -5.85 6.25
N GLN A 11 12.19 -6.75 5.67
CA GLN A 11 11.87 -7.38 4.39
C GLN A 11 10.57 -8.20 4.45
N SER A 12 10.39 -8.99 5.52
CA SER A 12 9.15 -9.76 5.73
C SER A 12 7.93 -8.85 5.88
N GLN A 13 8.09 -7.72 6.59
CA GLN A 13 7.04 -6.72 6.76
C GLN A 13 6.70 -6.03 5.42
N THR A 14 7.70 -5.63 4.65
CA THR A 14 7.54 -5.09 3.29
C THR A 14 6.76 -6.05 2.41
N GLN A 15 7.13 -7.33 2.37
CA GLN A 15 6.42 -8.34 1.57
C GLN A 15 4.96 -8.50 1.99
N SER A 16 4.71 -8.56 3.29
CA SER A 16 3.35 -8.69 3.84
C SER A 16 2.48 -7.48 3.50
N MET A 17 3.04 -6.28 3.62
CA MET A 17 2.35 -5.03 3.31
C MET A 17 2.09 -4.90 1.81
N ASN A 18 3.03 -5.29 0.96
CA ASN A 18 2.86 -5.30 -0.49
C ASN A 18 1.79 -6.30 -0.93
N ALA A 19 1.74 -7.48 -0.31
CA ALA A 19 0.69 -8.47 -0.57
C ALA A 19 -0.71 -7.91 -0.23
N MET A 20 -0.84 -7.22 0.91
CA MET A 20 -2.08 -6.55 1.30
C MET A 20 -2.48 -5.44 0.32
N CYS A 21 -1.52 -4.60 -0.10
CA CYS A 21 -1.75 -3.52 -1.06
C CYS A 21 -2.20 -4.09 -2.42
N ASN A 22 -1.53 -5.13 -2.93
CA ASN A 22 -1.92 -5.78 -4.17
C ASN A 22 -3.33 -6.39 -4.12
N ALA A 23 -3.68 -7.08 -3.03
CA ALA A 23 -5.03 -7.60 -2.83
C ALA A 23 -6.08 -6.48 -2.79
N THR A 24 -5.74 -5.35 -2.15
CA THR A 24 -6.61 -4.17 -2.07
C THR A 24 -6.81 -3.53 -3.44
N ILE A 25 -5.74 -3.38 -4.23
CA ILE A 25 -5.81 -2.88 -5.61
C ILE A 25 -6.76 -3.74 -6.44
N GLN A 26 -6.57 -5.06 -6.45
CA GLN A 26 -7.43 -5.98 -7.19
C GLN A 26 -8.90 -5.88 -6.76
N GLY A 27 -9.16 -5.77 -5.46
CA GLY A 27 -10.53 -5.59 -4.94
C GLY A 27 -11.16 -4.27 -5.40
N MET A 28 -10.39 -3.17 -5.40
CA MET A 28 -10.88 -1.86 -5.86
C MET A 28 -11.09 -1.81 -7.37
N GLU A 29 -10.23 -2.45 -8.17
CA GLU A 29 -10.44 -2.60 -9.61
C GLU A 29 -11.73 -3.36 -9.92
N GLN A 30 -12.01 -4.45 -9.19
CA GLN A 30 -13.28 -5.18 -9.29
C GLN A 30 -14.49 -4.32 -8.89
N ALA A 31 -14.35 -3.51 -7.83
CA ALA A 31 -15.40 -2.58 -7.41
C ALA A 31 -15.68 -1.52 -8.48
N ILE A 32 -14.65 -0.94 -9.10
CA ILE A 32 -14.78 0.02 -10.20
C ILE A 32 -15.49 -0.63 -11.39
N ASN A 33 -15.08 -1.83 -11.80
CA ASN A 33 -15.73 -2.56 -12.89
C ASN A 33 -17.23 -2.83 -12.61
N SER A 34 -17.56 -3.16 -11.35
CA SER A 34 -18.95 -3.39 -10.93
C SER A 34 -19.77 -2.10 -10.94
N ILE A 35 -19.18 -0.97 -10.52
CA ILE A 35 -19.80 0.36 -10.60
C ILE A 35 -20.04 0.73 -12.07
N ASP A 36 -19.04 0.56 -12.94
CA ASP A 36 -19.15 0.89 -14.36
C ASP A 36 -20.26 0.03 -15.02
N ALA A 37 -20.34 -1.26 -14.73
CA ALA A 37 -21.42 -2.12 -15.19
C ALA A 37 -22.80 -1.65 -14.69
N PHE A 38 -22.92 -1.30 -13.40
CA PHE A 38 -24.16 -0.78 -12.81
C PHE A 38 -24.60 0.53 -13.45
N MET A 39 -23.67 1.41 -13.81
CA MET A 39 -23.96 2.69 -14.46
C MET A 39 -24.58 2.53 -15.85
N PHE A 40 -24.11 1.56 -16.63
CA PHE A 40 -24.59 1.30 -18.00
C PHE A 40 -25.81 0.37 -18.06
N ASP A 41 -26.26 -0.18 -16.92
CA ASP A 41 -27.46 -1.02 -16.86
C ASP A 41 -28.70 -0.21 -17.29
N ALA A 42 -29.34 -0.63 -18.38
CA ALA A 42 -30.52 0.03 -18.95
C ALA A 42 -31.86 -0.51 -18.39
N VAL A 43 -31.84 -1.61 -17.62
CA VAL A 43 -33.03 -2.24 -17.03
C VAL A 43 -33.41 -1.54 -15.73
N LEU A 44 -32.41 -1.16 -14.93
CA LEU A 44 -32.62 -0.49 -13.65
C LEU A 44 -32.86 1.02 -13.86
N GLN A 45 -34.13 1.42 -13.78
CA GLN A 45 -34.61 2.78 -14.08
C GLN A 45 -35.43 3.37 -12.92
N GLY A 46 -35.50 4.70 -12.89
CA GLY A 46 -36.27 5.47 -11.91
C GLY A 46 -35.39 6.24 -10.93
N GLN A 47 -35.97 7.24 -10.26
CA GLN A 47 -35.22 8.24 -9.48
C GLN A 47 -34.28 7.63 -8.42
N THR A 48 -34.68 6.52 -7.79
CA THR A 48 -33.84 5.81 -6.81
C THR A 48 -32.58 5.24 -7.47
N TYR A 49 -32.72 4.58 -8.63
CA TYR A 49 -31.58 4.03 -9.36
C TYR A 49 -30.71 5.13 -9.96
N ASP A 50 -31.31 6.20 -10.48
CA ASP A 50 -30.57 7.36 -10.99
C ASP A 50 -29.72 8.03 -9.89
N SER A 51 -30.29 8.18 -8.70
CA SER A 51 -29.57 8.72 -7.54
C SER A 51 -28.44 7.79 -7.08
N ALA A 52 -28.68 6.48 -7.04
CA ALA A 52 -27.65 5.50 -6.70
C ALA A 52 -26.51 5.50 -7.72
N LYS A 53 -26.82 5.49 -9.01
CA LYS A 53 -25.85 5.60 -10.12
C LYS A 53 -25.00 6.87 -9.94
N ALA A 54 -25.64 8.03 -9.77
CA ALA A 54 -24.93 9.29 -9.54
C ALA A 54 -23.98 9.21 -8.33
N PHE A 55 -24.43 8.65 -7.21
CA PHE A 55 -23.62 8.50 -6.00
C PHE A 55 -22.41 7.57 -6.21
N PHE A 56 -22.62 6.39 -6.81
CA PHE A 56 -21.51 5.46 -7.05
C PHE A 56 -20.49 6.03 -8.03
N ALA A 57 -20.93 6.69 -9.11
CA ALA A 57 -20.05 7.30 -10.09
C ALA A 57 -19.27 8.51 -9.52
N GLN A 58 -19.91 9.36 -8.73
CA GLN A 58 -19.32 10.62 -8.27
C GLN A 58 -18.57 10.48 -6.94
N THR A 59 -18.86 9.47 -6.12
CA THR A 59 -18.26 9.33 -4.79
C THR A 59 -17.44 8.05 -4.66
N PHE A 60 -18.05 6.89 -4.89
CA PHE A 60 -17.36 5.62 -4.64
C PHE A 60 -16.29 5.30 -5.68
N ARG A 61 -16.54 5.57 -6.97
CA ARG A 61 -15.55 5.30 -8.02
C ARG A 61 -14.27 6.13 -7.84
N PRO A 62 -14.32 7.45 -7.58
CA PRO A 62 -13.12 8.22 -7.24
C PRO A 62 -12.43 7.76 -5.95
N LEU A 63 -13.20 7.35 -4.93
CA LEU A 63 -12.65 6.82 -3.69
C LEU A 63 -11.86 5.52 -3.93
N ALA A 64 -12.42 4.57 -4.69
CA ALA A 64 -11.74 3.34 -5.06
C ALA A 64 -10.43 3.62 -5.81
N GLN A 65 -10.46 4.57 -6.77
CA GLN A 65 -9.25 5.02 -7.46
C GLN A 65 -8.21 5.61 -6.49
N GLY A 66 -8.64 6.42 -5.52
CA GLY A 66 -7.75 7.00 -4.51
C GLY A 66 -7.09 5.94 -3.62
N ILE A 67 -7.81 4.87 -3.28
CA ILE A 67 -7.27 3.73 -2.53
C ILE A 67 -6.23 2.97 -3.35
N ILE A 68 -6.47 2.79 -4.66
CA ILE A 68 -5.48 2.19 -5.57
C ILE A 68 -4.19 3.01 -5.56
N TYR A 69 -4.27 4.32 -5.76
CA TYR A 69 -3.09 5.19 -5.76
C TYR A 69 -2.32 5.17 -4.44
N LEU A 70 -3.03 5.12 -3.31
CA LEU A 70 -2.38 4.98 -2.01
C LEU A 70 -1.63 3.64 -1.89
N CYS A 71 -2.22 2.54 -2.35
CA CYS A 71 -1.59 1.22 -2.32
C CYS A 71 -0.34 1.17 -3.22
N GLU A 72 -0.40 1.76 -4.41
CA GLU A 72 0.75 1.86 -5.33
C GLU A 72 1.91 2.62 -4.69
N GLU A 73 1.63 3.76 -4.05
CA GLU A 73 2.66 4.55 -3.36
C GLU A 73 3.22 3.82 -2.13
N LEU A 74 2.38 3.12 -1.37
CA LEU A 74 2.83 2.30 -0.23
C LEU A 74 3.76 1.19 -0.68
N ILE A 75 3.45 0.48 -1.77
CA ILE A 75 4.34 -0.54 -2.34
C ILE A 75 5.68 0.08 -2.72
N ARG A 76 5.66 1.21 -3.44
CA ARG A 76 6.88 1.91 -3.86
C ARG A 76 7.76 2.30 -2.68
N GLN A 77 7.17 2.80 -1.59
CA GLN A 77 7.90 3.21 -0.38
C GLN A 77 8.42 2.01 0.42
N ASN A 78 7.61 0.95 0.56
CA ASN A 78 8.02 -0.27 1.26
C ASN A 78 9.19 -0.97 0.58
N ASP A 79 9.26 -0.89 -0.75
CA ASP A 79 10.38 -1.42 -1.52
C ASP A 79 11.59 -0.49 -1.45
N ALA A 80 11.39 0.83 -1.50
CA ALA A 80 12.49 1.79 -1.44
C ALA A 80 13.21 1.75 -0.10
N PHE A 81 12.49 1.66 1.03
CA PHE A 81 13.06 1.77 2.37
C PHE A 81 14.20 0.77 2.67
N PRO A 82 14.03 -0.56 2.58
CA PRO A 82 15.10 -1.51 2.86
C PRO A 82 16.24 -1.42 1.82
N ASN A 83 15.93 -1.15 0.56
CA ASN A 83 16.93 -0.99 -0.50
C ASN A 83 17.81 0.24 -0.30
N ASP A 84 17.20 1.37 0.08
CA ASP A 84 17.92 2.59 0.40
C ASP A 84 18.77 2.42 1.65
N PHE A 85 18.26 1.73 2.68
CA PHE A 85 19.06 1.39 3.85
C PHE A 85 20.27 0.55 3.47
N GLN A 86 20.07 -0.52 2.69
CA GLN A 86 21.16 -1.42 2.30
C GLN A 86 22.22 -0.75 1.43
N SER A 87 21.83 0.19 0.57
CA SER A 87 22.75 0.90 -0.31
C SER A 87 23.49 2.06 0.38
N LYS A 88 22.89 2.71 1.38
CA LYS A 88 23.43 3.94 2.00
C LYS A 88 23.99 3.73 3.40
N VAL A 89 23.57 2.70 4.12
CA VAL A 89 23.88 2.50 5.54
C VAL A 89 24.66 1.21 5.75
N ALA A 90 24.02 0.05 5.58
CA ALA A 90 24.64 -1.25 5.83
C ALA A 90 23.92 -2.40 5.13
N SER A 91 24.65 -3.41 4.66
CA SER A 91 24.09 -4.60 4.03
C SER A 91 23.61 -5.68 5.03
N THR A 92 23.82 -5.47 6.32
CA THR A 92 23.48 -6.39 7.42
C THR A 92 22.62 -5.68 8.46
N ASP A 93 22.13 -6.43 9.44
CA ASP A 93 21.46 -5.86 10.60
C ASP A 93 22.36 -4.82 11.30
N VAL A 94 21.73 -3.79 11.87
CA VAL A 94 22.39 -2.70 12.57
C VAL A 94 21.76 -2.56 13.94
N ILE A 95 22.55 -2.81 14.97
CA ILE A 95 22.18 -2.64 16.37
C ILE A 95 23.14 -1.60 16.96
N GLU A 96 22.63 -0.41 17.29
CA GLU A 96 23.46 0.73 17.73
C GLU A 96 24.38 0.37 18.89
N GLN A 97 23.88 -0.42 19.84
CA GLN A 97 24.68 -0.85 20.99
C GLN A 97 25.91 -1.67 20.58
N GLU A 98 25.76 -2.62 19.65
CA GLU A 98 26.88 -3.44 19.17
C GLU A 98 27.93 -2.58 18.46
N ILE A 99 27.49 -1.55 17.72
CA ILE A 99 28.38 -0.60 17.05
C ILE A 99 29.12 0.26 18.08
N GLU A 100 28.43 0.75 19.12
CA GLU A 100 29.07 1.48 20.21
C GLU A 100 30.12 0.64 20.95
N GLU A 101 29.83 -0.62 21.22
CA GLU A 101 30.75 -1.56 21.87
C GLU A 101 32.00 -1.80 21.01
N GLN A 102 31.82 -2.05 19.71
CA GLN A 102 32.92 -2.18 18.74
C GLN A 102 33.79 -0.91 18.67
N MET A 103 33.18 0.28 18.70
CA MET A 103 33.93 1.56 18.70
C MET A 103 34.72 1.78 19.99
N ARG A 104 34.22 1.29 21.13
CA ARG A 104 34.92 1.36 22.42
C ARG A 104 35.99 0.28 22.58
N GLY A 105 36.06 -0.68 21.65
CA GLY A 105 37.03 -1.79 21.68
C GLY A 105 36.75 -2.79 22.81
N ILE A 106 35.49 -2.92 23.21
CA ILE A 106 35.01 -3.85 24.23
C ILE A 106 34.51 -5.12 23.54
#